data_AF-A0A671W3Z3-F1
#
_entry.id   AF-A0A671W3Z3-F1
#
_cell.length_a   1.000
_cell.length_b   1.000
_cell.length_c   1.000
_cell.angle_alpha   90.00
_cell.angle_beta   90.00
_cell.angle_gamma   90.00
#
_symmetry.space_group_name_H-M   'P 1'
#
loop_
_entity.id
_entity.type
_entity.pdbx_description
1 polymer ?
#
loop_
_entity_poly.entity_id
_entity_poly.type
_entity_poly.pdbx_seq_one_letter_code
_entity_poly.pdbx_strand_id
1 'polypeptide(L)'
;MAARGKTQKHRQKIENSTFETSSLNSTVVDGKLFDREVEDEDEDEDVDDGPVVFICGKCKMPVGDSMSWDGGEDGENQIRLKRVTHNVLIGKENRLYELNKRSVCLVVDLVCRGCHTVLGMVYTSTPKNLDHRRFTFCLNVEDIDSYVLGSASQMLAAEGPKELPVTLEYRGIVEQELMEMKILVLSMAHKLEEIETGLQQGSGAACH
;
A
#
# COMPACT_ATOMS: atom_id res chain seq x y z
N MET A 1 36.23 -0.81 56.64
CA MET A 1 37.52 -0.18 56.30
C MET A 1 37.26 1.00 55.36
N ALA A 2 38.13 2.01 55.43
CA ALA A 2 38.23 3.30 54.72
C ALA A 2 37.68 3.38 53.27
N ALA A 3 37.32 4.53 52.68
CA ALA A 3 37.09 5.93 53.07
C ALA A 3 36.55 6.69 51.84
N ARG A 4 35.80 7.79 52.10
CA ARG A 4 35.69 9.09 51.39
C ARG A 4 36.01 9.17 49.87
N GLY A 5 35.17 9.82 49.06
CA GLY A 5 35.09 11.28 49.05
C GLY A 5 33.93 11.86 48.21
N LYS A 6 33.51 13.07 48.59
CA LYS A 6 32.26 13.75 48.25
C LYS A 6 32.45 14.82 47.15
N THR A 7 31.38 15.03 46.37
CA THR A 7 30.77 16.31 45.89
C THR A 7 31.62 17.40 45.23
N GLN A 8 31.17 17.95 44.08
CA GLN A 8 30.39 19.21 44.01
C GLN A 8 29.98 19.59 42.57
N LYS A 9 28.82 20.26 42.48
CA LYS A 9 28.21 20.83 41.28
C LYS A 9 28.96 22.09 40.81
N HIS A 10 29.03 22.32 39.50
CA HIS A 10 29.12 23.69 38.95
C HIS A 10 28.11 23.87 37.80
N ARG A 11 27.59 25.10 37.75
CA ARG A 11 26.37 25.61 37.14
C ARG A 11 26.71 26.46 35.90
N GLN A 12 25.89 26.31 34.85
CA GLN A 12 25.53 27.25 33.76
C GLN A 12 26.61 28.02 32.99
N LYS A 13 26.49 28.02 31.65
CA LYS A 13 26.11 29.24 30.90
C LYS A 13 25.60 28.87 29.49
N ILE A 14 24.37 29.28 29.19
CA ILE A 14 23.83 29.36 27.82
C ILE A 14 24.28 30.72 27.28
N GLU A 15 24.94 30.74 26.14
CA GLU A 15 25.19 31.96 25.38
C GLU A 15 24.62 31.79 23.97
N ASN A 16 23.54 32.52 23.70
CA ASN A 16 23.02 32.72 22.36
C ASN A 16 23.89 33.76 21.66
N SER A 17 24.38 33.44 20.47
CA SER A 17 24.92 34.42 19.52
C SER A 17 24.18 34.28 18.20
N THR A 18 23.57 35.37 17.76
CA THR A 18 22.81 35.49 16.52
C THR A 18 23.56 36.45 15.59
N PHE A 19 23.61 36.04 14.31
CA PHE A 19 23.95 36.79 13.10
C PHE A 19 25.44 37.02 12.79
N GLU A 20 25.90 36.44 11.68
CA GLU A 20 26.37 37.24 10.56
C GLU A 20 26.32 36.48 9.23
N THR A 21 25.92 37.23 8.20
CA THR A 21 25.78 36.85 6.80
C THR A 21 27.12 36.70 6.10
N SER A 22 27.25 35.72 5.23
CA SER A 22 28.06 35.87 4.02
C SER A 22 27.53 35.01 2.88
N SER A 23 27.45 35.66 1.73
CA SER A 23 27.04 35.15 0.44
C SER A 23 28.14 34.29 -0.20
N LEU A 24 27.76 33.48 -1.19
CA LEU A 24 28.57 32.81 -2.22
C LEU A 24 29.13 31.42 -1.86
N ASN A 25 28.53 30.34 -2.39
CA ASN A 25 28.87 29.79 -3.70
C ASN A 25 28.05 28.52 -4.00
N SER A 26 27.48 28.49 -5.21
CA SER A 26 26.93 27.29 -5.83
C SER A 26 28.08 26.33 -6.16
N THR A 27 27.78 25.02 -6.17
CA THR A 27 28.63 23.84 -6.42
C THR A 27 29.19 23.14 -5.17
N VAL A 28 29.12 21.79 -5.23
CA VAL A 28 29.51 20.77 -4.23
C VAL A 28 28.44 20.36 -3.21
N VAL A 29 27.41 19.67 -3.71
CA VAL A 29 26.78 18.55 -2.98
C VAL A 29 26.60 17.38 -3.96
N ASP A 30 27.72 16.79 -4.36
CA ASP A 30 27.72 15.45 -4.94
C ASP A 30 28.43 14.51 -3.98
N GLY A 31 27.88 13.32 -3.78
CA GLY A 31 28.56 12.22 -3.08
C GLY A 31 28.27 12.03 -1.58
N LYS A 32 27.01 12.15 -1.13
CA LYS A 32 26.62 11.59 0.19
C LYS A 32 25.17 11.12 0.22
N LEU A 33 24.89 10.07 -0.54
CA LEU A 33 23.77 9.14 -0.39
C LEU A 33 24.17 7.93 -1.23
N PHE A 34 24.00 6.72 -0.72
CA PHE A 34 24.44 5.44 -1.32
C PHE A 34 25.89 5.00 -1.04
N ASP A 35 26.29 5.02 0.23
CA ASP A 35 27.15 3.94 0.75
C ASP A 35 26.33 3.21 1.83
N ARG A 36 25.66 2.13 1.43
CA ARG A 36 25.47 0.99 2.32
C ARG A 36 26.30 -0.11 1.68
N GLU A 37 27.43 -0.36 2.33
CA GLU A 37 28.24 -1.55 2.11
C GLU A 37 27.29 -2.75 2.10
N VAL A 38 27.30 -3.47 1.00
CA VAL A 38 26.64 -4.78 0.90
C VAL A 38 27.58 -5.70 1.67
N GLU A 39 27.33 -5.83 2.95
CA GLU A 39 27.84 -6.97 3.71
C GLU A 39 26.97 -8.15 3.29
N ASP A 40 27.53 -8.99 2.40
CA ASP A 40 27.05 -10.34 2.13
C ASP A 40 27.21 -11.16 3.41
N GLU A 41 26.26 -11.01 4.33
CA GLU A 41 26.08 -11.93 5.44
C GLU A 41 24.99 -12.92 5.04
N ASP A 42 25.44 -14.12 4.63
CA ASP A 42 24.64 -15.34 4.59
C ASP A 42 24.17 -15.66 6.02
N GLU A 43 23.18 -14.91 6.50
CA GLU A 43 22.41 -15.28 7.67
C GLU A 43 21.06 -15.78 7.17
N ASP A 44 20.81 -17.07 7.37
CA ASP A 44 19.46 -17.63 7.48
C ASP A 44 18.79 -16.99 8.73
N GLU A 45 18.64 -15.66 8.74
CA GLU A 45 17.66 -15.02 9.61
C GLU A 45 16.31 -15.51 9.11
N ASP A 46 15.52 -16.13 9.99
CA ASP A 46 14.10 -16.35 9.74
C ASP A 46 13.48 -14.98 9.46
N VAL A 47 13.48 -14.56 8.20
CA VAL A 47 12.89 -13.30 7.76
C VAL A 47 11.41 -13.46 8.06
N ASP A 48 10.97 -12.83 9.15
CA ASP A 48 9.56 -12.71 9.50
C ASP A 48 8.92 -11.85 8.40
N ASP A 49 8.50 -12.52 7.34
CA ASP A 49 7.60 -12.00 6.32
C ASP A 49 6.42 -11.45 7.09
N GLY A 50 6.39 -10.12 7.30
CA GLY A 50 5.51 -9.48 8.25
C GLY A 50 4.02 -9.79 8.06
N PRO A 51 3.13 -9.16 8.85
CA PRO A 51 1.71 -9.50 8.86
C PRO A 51 1.10 -9.50 7.44
N VAL A 52 0.34 -10.55 7.12
CA VAL A 52 -0.28 -10.73 5.81
C VAL A 52 -1.75 -10.32 5.88
N VAL A 53 -2.19 -9.49 4.94
CA VAL A 53 -3.59 -9.14 4.73
C VAL A 53 -4.15 -9.96 3.59
N PHE A 54 -5.27 -10.63 3.83
CA PHE A 54 -6.03 -11.35 2.82
C PHE A 54 -7.09 -10.44 2.22
N ILE A 55 -7.19 -10.44 0.90
CA ILE A 55 -7.99 -9.50 0.12
C ILE A 55 -8.85 -10.29 -0.87
N CYS A 56 -10.09 -9.88 -1.11
CA CYS A 56 -10.92 -10.47 -2.16
C CYS A 56 -10.24 -10.31 -3.54
N GLY A 57 -10.05 -11.42 -4.26
CA GLY A 57 -9.38 -11.41 -5.57
C GLY A 57 -10.06 -10.55 -6.63
N LYS A 58 -11.38 -10.35 -6.52
CA LYS A 58 -12.18 -9.61 -7.51
C LYS A 58 -12.25 -8.10 -7.26
N CYS A 59 -12.60 -7.66 -6.05
CA CYS A 59 -12.82 -6.23 -5.75
C CYS A 59 -11.81 -5.62 -4.77
N LYS A 60 -10.79 -6.38 -4.39
CA LYS A 60 -9.70 -5.94 -3.52
C LYS A 60 -10.14 -5.43 -2.13
N MET A 61 -11.32 -5.86 -1.67
CA MET A 61 -11.79 -5.60 -0.29
C MET A 61 -11.02 -6.49 0.70
N PRO A 62 -10.48 -5.96 1.82
CA PRO A 62 -9.82 -6.76 2.83
C PRO A 62 -10.79 -7.69 3.56
N VAL A 63 -10.47 -8.98 3.64
CA VAL A 63 -11.35 -10.03 4.18
C VAL A 63 -10.82 -10.63 5.49
N GLY A 64 -9.53 -10.53 5.76
CA GLY A 64 -8.90 -11.02 6.98
C GLY A 64 -7.40 -10.77 6.99
N ASP A 65 -6.72 -11.33 7.99
CA ASP A 65 -5.28 -11.19 8.16
C ASP A 65 -4.69 -12.41 8.91
N SER A 66 -3.36 -12.57 8.82
CA SER A 66 -2.63 -13.69 9.40
C SER A 66 -2.64 -13.72 10.93
N MET A 67 -3.01 -12.64 11.63
CA MET A 67 -3.10 -12.65 13.10
C MET A 67 -4.23 -13.56 13.61
N SER A 68 -5.16 -13.91 12.72
CA SER A 68 -6.27 -14.82 13.00
C SER A 68 -6.04 -16.22 12.43
N TRP A 69 -4.84 -16.55 11.93
CA TRP A 69 -4.56 -17.84 11.29
C TRP A 69 -4.86 -19.04 12.18
N ASP A 70 -5.49 -20.06 11.60
CA ASP A 70 -5.85 -21.32 12.23
C ASP A 70 -5.26 -22.56 11.51
N GLY A 71 -4.60 -22.36 10.37
CA GLY A 71 -3.95 -23.41 9.59
C GLY A 71 -4.37 -23.41 8.12
N GLY A 72 -3.60 -24.11 7.30
CA GLY A 72 -3.96 -24.51 5.94
C GLY A 72 -4.12 -26.02 5.87
N GLU A 73 -4.78 -26.54 4.83
CA GLU A 73 -4.61 -27.93 4.42
C GLU A 73 -4.27 -27.98 2.94
N ASP A 74 -3.10 -28.52 2.62
CA ASP A 74 -2.54 -28.52 1.27
C ASP A 74 -3.43 -29.23 0.24
N GLY A 75 -4.32 -30.13 0.69
CA GLY A 75 -5.23 -30.88 -0.15
C GLY A 75 -6.52 -30.13 -0.57
N GLU A 76 -6.89 -29.05 0.13
CA GLU A 76 -8.16 -28.33 -0.11
C GLU A 76 -7.97 -26.95 -0.74
N ASN A 77 -6.73 -26.51 -0.94
CA ASN A 77 -6.38 -25.16 -1.42
C ASN A 77 -7.15 -24.05 -0.67
N GLN A 78 -7.23 -24.22 0.66
CA GLN A 78 -7.97 -23.33 1.56
C GLN A 78 -7.09 -22.92 2.74
N ILE A 79 -7.24 -21.65 3.13
CA ILE A 79 -6.71 -21.13 4.39
C ILE A 79 -7.83 -21.05 5.42
N ARG A 80 -7.51 -21.27 6.70
CA ARG A 80 -8.47 -21.14 7.79
C ARG A 80 -8.10 -20.00 8.72
N LEU A 81 -9.09 -19.17 9.02
CA LEU A 81 -8.99 -18.07 9.96
C LEU A 81 -9.99 -18.26 11.11
N LYS A 82 -9.60 -17.86 12.31
CA LYS A 82 -10.47 -17.79 13.49
C LYS A 82 -11.45 -16.61 13.39
N ARG A 83 -11.07 -15.56 12.66
CA ARG A 83 -11.85 -14.32 12.51
C ARG A 83 -11.69 -13.77 11.09
N VAL A 84 -12.71 -13.07 10.63
CA VAL A 84 -12.71 -12.31 9.36
C VAL A 84 -13.23 -10.91 9.62
N THR A 85 -13.02 -10.00 8.67
CA THR A 85 -13.55 -8.64 8.76
C THR A 85 -15.06 -8.61 8.50
N HIS A 86 -15.71 -7.47 8.76
CA HIS A 86 -17.12 -7.23 8.43
C HIS A 86 -17.42 -7.16 6.92
N ASN A 87 -16.38 -7.32 6.09
CA ASN A 87 -16.47 -7.38 4.63
C ASN A 87 -16.76 -8.79 4.12
N VAL A 88 -16.78 -9.79 5.02
CA VAL A 88 -17.21 -11.16 4.72
C VAL A 88 -18.58 -11.39 5.33
N LEU A 89 -19.53 -11.80 4.52
CA LEU A 89 -20.89 -12.15 4.92
C LEU A 89 -20.99 -13.67 5.01
N ILE A 90 -21.65 -14.17 6.05
CA ILE A 90 -22.01 -15.59 6.16
C ILE A 90 -23.34 -15.78 5.43
N GLY A 91 -23.40 -16.72 4.51
CA GLY A 91 -24.61 -17.13 3.82
C GLY A 91 -25.73 -17.57 4.78
N LYS A 92 -26.94 -17.72 4.27
CA LYS A 92 -28.09 -18.18 5.07
C LYS A 92 -28.42 -19.65 4.87
N GLU A 93 -27.98 -20.21 3.75
CA GLU A 93 -28.35 -21.56 3.32
C GLU A 93 -27.19 -22.52 3.60
N ASN A 94 -27.51 -23.65 4.22
CA ASN A 94 -26.57 -24.76 4.39
C ASN A 94 -26.54 -25.61 3.12
N ARG A 95 -25.36 -26.03 2.69
CA ARG A 95 -25.16 -27.06 1.66
C ARG A 95 -24.36 -28.23 2.20
N LEU A 96 -24.56 -29.40 1.59
CA LEU A 96 -23.74 -30.58 1.87
C LEU A 96 -22.37 -30.41 1.22
N TYR A 97 -21.33 -30.73 1.97
CA TYR A 97 -19.95 -30.76 1.48
C TYR A 97 -19.35 -32.13 1.74
N GLU A 98 -18.89 -32.80 0.69
CA GLU A 98 -18.30 -34.12 0.79
C GLU A 98 -16.77 -34.03 0.74
N LEU A 99 -16.15 -34.38 1.86
CA LEU A 99 -14.70 -34.41 2.03
C LEU A 99 -14.21 -35.83 1.76
N ASN A 100 -13.39 -36.00 0.70
CA ASN A 100 -12.72 -37.25 0.34
C ASN A 100 -13.64 -38.50 0.24
N LYS A 101 -14.91 -38.32 -0.18
CA LYS A 101 -15.92 -39.40 -0.35
C LYS A 101 -16.21 -40.24 0.90
N ARG A 102 -15.81 -39.78 2.08
CA ARG A 102 -15.92 -40.54 3.35
C ARG A 102 -16.55 -39.74 4.47
N SER A 103 -16.51 -38.40 4.40
CA SER A 103 -17.07 -37.51 5.42
C SER A 103 -17.99 -36.50 4.76
N VAL A 104 -19.23 -36.39 5.25
CA VAL A 104 -20.20 -35.39 4.80
C VAL A 104 -20.37 -34.35 5.89
N CYS A 105 -20.21 -33.09 5.54
CA CYS A 105 -20.37 -31.94 6.42
C CYS A 105 -21.52 -31.04 5.95
N LEU A 106 -22.05 -30.22 6.86
CA LEU A 106 -22.86 -29.07 6.47
C LEU A 106 -21.98 -27.82 6.51
N VAL A 107 -22.06 -27.05 5.43
CA VAL A 107 -21.30 -25.81 5.27
C VAL A 107 -22.20 -24.67 4.83
N VAL A 108 -21.78 -23.45 5.11
CA VAL A 108 -22.39 -22.22 4.62
C VAL A 108 -21.34 -21.41 3.90
N ASP A 109 -21.72 -20.80 2.77
CA ASP A 109 -20.79 -20.02 1.97
C ASP A 109 -20.40 -18.69 2.64
N LEU A 110 -19.15 -18.30 2.43
CA LEU A 110 -18.62 -16.99 2.78
C LEU A 110 -18.66 -16.10 1.54
N VAL A 111 -19.26 -14.92 1.64
CA VAL A 111 -19.51 -14.04 0.51
C VAL A 111 -18.86 -12.68 0.73
N CYS A 112 -18.15 -12.17 -0.27
CA CYS A 112 -17.61 -10.83 -0.23
C CYS A 112 -18.74 -9.79 -0.22
N ARG A 113 -18.76 -8.89 0.77
CA ARG A 113 -19.74 -7.79 0.86
C ARG A 113 -19.66 -6.82 -0.32
N GLY A 114 -18.48 -6.64 -0.92
CA GLY A 114 -18.27 -5.68 -2.00
C GLY A 114 -18.80 -6.18 -3.35
N CYS A 115 -18.36 -7.36 -3.78
CA CYS A 115 -18.66 -7.89 -5.11
C CYS A 115 -19.58 -9.12 -5.12
N HIS A 116 -20.07 -9.54 -3.95
CA HIS A 116 -20.99 -10.68 -3.77
C HIS A 116 -20.47 -12.02 -4.32
N THR A 117 -19.16 -12.12 -4.54
CA THR A 117 -18.51 -13.38 -4.96
C THR A 117 -18.29 -14.27 -3.75
N VAL A 118 -18.47 -15.58 -3.92
CA VAL A 118 -18.15 -16.57 -2.88
C VAL A 118 -16.64 -16.62 -2.71
N LEU A 119 -16.18 -16.56 -1.47
CA LEU A 119 -14.75 -16.57 -1.10
C LEU A 119 -14.32 -17.89 -0.45
N GLY A 120 -15.28 -18.74 -0.10
CA GLY A 120 -15.04 -19.94 0.68
C GLY A 120 -16.28 -20.34 1.49
N MET A 121 -16.07 -20.95 2.66
CA MET A 121 -17.15 -21.53 3.46
C MET A 121 -16.79 -21.66 4.95
N VAL A 122 -17.82 -21.93 5.78
CA VAL A 122 -17.68 -22.30 7.20
C VAL A 122 -18.39 -23.61 7.44
N TYR A 123 -17.74 -24.51 8.18
CA TYR A 123 -18.35 -25.75 8.65
C TYR A 123 -19.32 -25.48 9.81
N THR A 124 -20.61 -25.74 9.59
CA THR A 124 -21.66 -25.64 10.61
C THR A 124 -21.91 -26.96 11.33
N SER A 125 -21.72 -28.08 10.64
CA SER A 125 -21.77 -29.43 11.22
C SER A 125 -20.66 -30.31 10.64
N THR A 126 -19.93 -30.99 11.52
CA THR A 126 -18.79 -31.85 11.19
C THR A 126 -18.90 -33.20 11.90
N PRO A 127 -18.39 -34.29 11.29
CA PRO A 127 -18.12 -35.51 12.02
C PRO A 127 -16.94 -35.30 13.00
N LYS A 128 -16.83 -36.18 14.01
CA LYS A 128 -15.87 -36.03 15.13
C LYS A 128 -14.41 -35.85 14.69
N ASN A 129 -14.00 -36.51 13.61
CA ASN A 129 -12.65 -36.40 13.05
C ASN A 129 -12.37 -35.03 12.41
N LEU A 130 -13.39 -34.22 12.15
CA LEU A 130 -13.31 -32.89 11.54
C LEU A 130 -13.76 -31.76 12.50
N ASP A 131 -14.03 -32.06 13.77
CA ASP A 131 -14.51 -31.06 14.74
C ASP A 131 -13.52 -29.90 14.95
N HIS A 132 -12.22 -30.13 14.75
CA HIS A 132 -11.20 -29.08 14.79
C HIS A 132 -11.37 -28.02 13.68
N ARG A 133 -12.14 -28.31 12.62
CA ARG A 133 -12.45 -27.35 11.54
C ARG A 133 -13.72 -26.56 11.80
N ARG A 134 -14.54 -27.00 12.74
CA ARG A 134 -15.83 -26.38 13.01
C ARG A 134 -15.64 -24.93 13.46
N PHE A 135 -16.51 -24.04 12.99
CA PHE A 135 -16.51 -22.61 13.36
C PHE A 135 -15.24 -21.84 12.98
N THR A 136 -14.48 -22.32 11.99
CA THR A 136 -13.38 -21.59 11.36
C THR A 136 -13.82 -21.09 9.98
N PHE A 137 -13.29 -19.96 9.55
CA PHE A 137 -13.54 -19.37 8.25
C PHE A 137 -12.56 -19.95 7.24
N CYS A 138 -13.03 -20.83 6.35
CA CYS A 138 -12.23 -21.43 5.30
C CYS A 138 -12.33 -20.57 4.04
N LEU A 139 -11.27 -19.87 3.66
CA LEU A 139 -11.21 -19.08 2.43
C LEU A 139 -10.47 -19.88 1.35
N ASN A 140 -11.04 -19.93 0.15
CA ASN A 140 -10.40 -20.54 -1.00
C ASN A 140 -9.24 -19.65 -1.45
N VAL A 141 -8.06 -20.24 -1.63
CA VAL A 141 -6.87 -19.51 -2.09
C VAL A 141 -7.08 -18.91 -3.48
N GLU A 142 -7.87 -19.56 -4.34
CA GLU A 142 -8.19 -19.06 -5.69
C GLU A 142 -9.06 -17.79 -5.70
N ASP A 143 -9.81 -17.54 -4.63
CA ASP A 143 -10.77 -16.43 -4.54
C ASP A 143 -10.22 -15.22 -3.77
N ILE A 144 -8.98 -15.33 -3.26
CA ILE A 144 -8.32 -14.30 -2.44
C ILE A 144 -6.90 -14.00 -2.94
N ASP A 145 -6.43 -12.79 -2.69
CA ASP A 145 -5.03 -12.39 -2.80
C ASP A 145 -4.44 -12.17 -1.39
N SER A 146 -3.12 -12.26 -1.28
CA SER A 146 -2.37 -11.94 -0.07
C SER A 146 -1.42 -10.75 -0.30
N TYR A 147 -1.37 -9.84 0.66
CA TYR A 147 -0.41 -8.73 0.68
C TYR A 147 0.35 -8.72 2.01
N VAL A 148 1.67 -8.82 1.95
CA VAL A 148 2.57 -8.73 3.11
C VAL A 148 2.76 -7.25 3.46
N LEU A 149 2.44 -6.84 4.69
CA LEU A 149 2.62 -5.46 5.10
C LEU A 149 4.12 -5.10 5.10
N GLY A 150 4.45 -4.00 4.41
CA GLY A 150 5.84 -3.53 4.27
C GLY A 150 6.56 -4.04 3.02
N SER A 151 5.96 -4.95 2.23
CA SER A 151 6.59 -5.50 1.03
C SER A 151 6.57 -4.58 -0.20
N ALA A 152 6.08 -3.35 -0.10
CA ALA A 152 5.99 -2.41 -1.22
C ALA A 152 7.36 -2.07 -1.87
N SER A 153 8.46 -2.29 -1.16
CA SER A 153 9.83 -2.15 -1.68
C SER A 153 10.29 -3.34 -2.52
N GLN A 154 9.59 -4.49 -2.44
CA GLN A 154 9.91 -5.70 -3.18
C GLN A 154 9.39 -5.57 -4.61
N MET A 155 10.21 -4.99 -5.48
CA MET A 155 9.92 -4.94 -6.92
C MET A 155 10.25 -6.30 -7.53
N LEU A 156 9.29 -6.93 -8.22
CA LEU A 156 9.61 -7.96 -9.19
C LEU A 156 10.64 -7.37 -10.16
N ALA A 157 11.72 -8.09 -10.46
CA ALA A 157 12.71 -7.70 -11.45
C ALA A 157 12.05 -7.72 -12.85
N ALA A 158 11.23 -6.73 -13.12
CA ALA A 158 10.66 -6.49 -14.43
C ALA A 158 11.77 -5.87 -15.29
N GLU A 159 12.40 -6.70 -16.10
CA GLU A 159 13.19 -6.27 -17.25
C GLU A 159 12.27 -5.55 -18.26
N GLY A 160 12.04 -4.26 -18.02
CA GLY A 160 11.37 -3.33 -18.91
C GLY A 160 11.92 -1.94 -18.68
N PRO A 161 11.95 -1.06 -19.69
CA PRO A 161 12.39 0.32 -19.49
C PRO A 161 11.58 0.91 -18.33
N LYS A 162 12.29 1.61 -17.44
CA LYS A 162 11.79 2.21 -16.18
C LYS A 162 10.59 3.14 -16.42
N GLU A 163 9.43 2.59 -16.69
CA GLU A 163 8.17 3.31 -16.54
C GLU A 163 7.87 3.29 -15.05
N LEU A 164 8.27 4.38 -14.40
CA LEU A 164 7.98 4.60 -12.99
C LEU A 164 6.47 4.38 -12.77
N PRO A 165 6.04 3.54 -11.81
CA PRO A 165 4.63 3.35 -11.55
C PRO A 165 3.97 4.71 -11.27
N VAL A 166 2.83 4.96 -11.91
CA VAL A 166 2.06 6.20 -11.76
C VAL A 166 1.58 6.28 -10.31
N THR A 167 2.28 7.07 -9.49
CA THR A 167 1.89 7.34 -8.10
C THR A 167 0.81 8.41 -8.03
N LEU A 168 0.06 8.47 -6.92
CA LEU A 168 -0.90 9.56 -6.68
C LEU A 168 -0.21 10.92 -6.66
N GLU A 169 1.02 10.99 -6.15
CA GLU A 169 1.83 12.21 -6.17
C GLU A 169 2.19 12.61 -7.60
N TYR A 170 2.60 11.65 -8.44
CA TYR A 170 2.88 11.90 -9.86
C TYR A 170 1.66 12.42 -10.62
N ARG A 171 0.46 11.88 -10.33
CA ARG A 171 -0.79 12.43 -10.89
C ARG A 171 -0.99 13.90 -10.53
N GLY A 172 -0.77 14.27 -9.25
CA GLY A 172 -0.90 15.65 -8.81
C GLY A 172 0.06 16.60 -9.52
N ILE A 173 1.31 16.16 -9.72
CA ILE A 173 2.34 16.92 -10.45
C ILE A 173 1.92 17.15 -11.90
N VAL A 174 1.49 16.09 -12.61
CA VAL A 174 1.05 16.19 -14.01
C VAL A 174 -0.19 17.07 -14.16
N GLU A 175 -1.16 16.98 -13.23
CA GLU A 175 -2.34 17.84 -13.23
C GLU A 175 -1.97 19.32 -13.03
N GLN A 176 -0.99 19.61 -12.18
CA GLN A 176 -0.48 20.96 -11.98
C GLN A 176 0.25 21.49 -13.23
N GLU A 177 1.15 20.71 -13.83
CA GLU A 177 1.84 21.11 -15.07
C GLU A 177 0.85 21.34 -16.22
N LEU A 178 -0.19 20.50 -16.34
CA LEU A 178 -1.26 20.70 -17.32
C LEU A 178 -2.06 21.99 -17.06
N MET A 179 -2.28 22.35 -15.79
CA MET A 179 -2.95 23.60 -15.43
C MET A 179 -2.10 24.82 -15.78
N GLU A 180 -0.80 24.79 -15.49
CA GLU A 180 0.14 25.85 -15.85
C GLU A 180 0.21 26.03 -17.37
N MET A 181 0.32 24.93 -18.11
CA MET A 181 0.31 24.94 -19.57
C MET A 181 -1.00 25.51 -20.13
N LYS A 182 -2.14 25.14 -19.53
CA LYS A 182 -3.45 25.66 -19.92
C LYS A 182 -3.55 27.18 -19.73
N ILE A 183 -3.07 27.71 -18.61
CA ILE A 183 -3.06 29.15 -18.33
C ILE A 183 -2.17 29.88 -19.34
N LEU A 184 -0.99 29.34 -19.64
CA LEU A 184 -0.07 29.91 -20.62
C LEU A 184 -0.72 30.00 -22.01
N VAL A 185 -1.35 28.92 -22.47
CA VAL A 185 -2.02 28.86 -23.78
C VAL A 185 -3.18 29.85 -23.86
N LEU A 186 -4.01 29.96 -22.82
CA LEU A 186 -5.10 30.93 -22.78
C LEU A 186 -4.60 32.39 -22.80
N SER A 187 -3.51 32.67 -22.09
CA SER A 187 -2.88 34.00 -22.10
C SER A 187 -2.33 34.36 -23.49
N MET A 188 -1.72 33.39 -24.18
CA MET A 188 -1.26 33.57 -25.56
C MET A 188 -2.43 33.82 -26.52
N ALA A 189 -3.52 33.06 -26.39
CA ALA A 189 -4.73 33.24 -27.20
C ALA A 189 -5.33 34.64 -27.02
N HIS A 190 -5.45 35.11 -25.77
CA HIS A 190 -5.96 36.46 -25.49
C HIS A 190 -5.08 37.56 -26.10
N LYS A 191 -3.74 37.45 -25.99
CA LYS A 191 -2.82 38.40 -26.62
C LYS A 191 -2.92 38.39 -28.15
N LEU A 192 -3.18 37.23 -28.76
CA LEU A 192 -3.38 37.13 -30.22
C LEU A 192 -4.67 37.85 -30.63
N GLU A 193 -5.76 37.69 -29.90
CA GLU A 193 -7.03 38.41 -30.15
C GLU A 193 -6.86 39.94 -30.04
N GLU A 194 -6.10 40.42 -29.05
CA GLU A 194 -5.77 41.85 -28.91
C GLU A 194 -4.98 42.39 -30.13
N ILE A 195 -4.04 41.60 -30.66
CA ILE A 195 -3.26 41.99 -31.84
C ILE A 195 -4.15 41.99 -33.10
N GLU A 196 -4.98 40.97 -33.29
CA GLU A 196 -5.88 40.86 -34.44
C GLU A 196 -6.88 42.02 -34.50
N THR A 197 -7.46 42.40 -33.36
CA THR A 197 -8.38 43.54 -33.26
C THR A 197 -7.69 44.88 -33.52
N GLY A 198 -6.46 45.07 -33.04
CA GLY A 198 -5.65 46.26 -33.33
C GLY A 198 -5.31 46.42 -34.82
N LEU A 199 -5.02 45.33 -35.51
CA LEU A 199 -4.74 45.33 -36.96
C LEU A 199 -5.98 45.65 -37.81
N GLN A 200 -7.16 45.24 -37.36
CA GLN A 200 -8.44 45.56 -38.04
C GLN A 200 -8.84 47.03 -37.88
N GLN A 201 -8.48 47.69 -36.78
CA GLN A 201 -8.75 49.12 -36.58
C GLN A 201 -7.76 50.01 -37.35
N GLY A 202 -6.49 49.61 -37.46
CA GLY A 202 -5.47 50.35 -38.22
C GLY A 202 -5.66 50.34 -39.73
N SER A 203 -6.35 49.33 -40.28
CA SER A 203 -6.63 49.21 -41.72
C SER A 203 -7.89 49.96 -42.17
N GLY A 204 -8.74 50.41 -41.25
CA GLY A 204 -9.91 51.25 -41.55
C GLY A 204 -9.64 52.76 -41.61
N ALA A 205 -8.48 53.22 -41.13
CA ALA A 205 -8.15 54.65 -41.02
C ALA A 205 -7.41 55.25 -42.24
N ALA A 206 -7.14 54.46 -43.28
CA ALA A 206 -6.41 54.90 -44.48
C ALA A 206 -7.30 55.42 -45.63
N CYS A 207 -8.59 55.67 -45.39
CA CYS A 207 -9.51 56.23 -46.39
C CYS A 207 -10.31 57.39 -45.77
N HIS A 208 -9.71 58.57 -45.66
CA HIS A 208 -10.40 59.88 -45.73
C HIS A 208 -9.39 60.99 -46.02
#